data_AF-A0A959YZ57-F1
#
_entry.id   AF-A0A959YZ57-F1
#
_cell.length_a   1.000
_cell.length_b   1.000
_cell.length_c   1.000
_cell.angle_alpha   90.00
_cell.angle_beta   90.00
_cell.angle_gamma   90.00
#
_symmetry.space_group_name_H-M   'P 1'
#
loop_
_entity.id
_entity.type
_entity.pdbx_description
1 polymer ?
#
loop_
_entity_poly.entity_id
_entity_poly.type
_entity_poly.pdbx_seq_one_letter_code
_entity_poly.pdbx_strand_id
1 'polypeptide(L)'
;VEEGLGLAVPIYPVALGDTTVRPDLAVKAVEHNRHTYLGNEFPLLVRLKAAHLQGTRSEVVVEQDGKVLQRRPFTITSDPWYQEVPLVLQADKAGLQRYRVSVAHIDADAAPENDREDVFIEVLDDRRNVLVVAAAPHPDVAAIRLALSKLEGYTTSLALPTALPGDLTDVDLVVLHGAPTATVPLRAFLDRCQRADMPLLVAVTSTTDLNWLGTSGSGVSVTGVRPGSTEASAYVQEDFALFTLDKDEARALADLPPLETPFGEFLADRGADVLLKQRIGMVRTDRPLLALRRDGAARKATIVGEGLWRWRSADRWMHGSTDHFDGLVHSIVQFLAVHTDRNRFRLKADDLFSEDEPVRIEAELYNASYEAVNGPEATLLVKDEQGEELAYVFTPSGNGYRLEVQGLAPGRYTGSASV
;
A
#
# COMPACT_ATOMS: atom_id res chain seq x y z
N VAL A 1 -29.13 20.31 -13.33
CA VAL A 1 -29.71 21.10 -14.44
C VAL A 1 -29.37 22.56 -14.18
N GLU A 2 -28.30 23.05 -14.81
CA GLU A 2 -28.00 24.48 -14.87
C GLU A 2 -29.00 25.14 -15.83
N GLU A 3 -30.11 25.67 -15.31
CA GLU A 3 -30.81 26.75 -16.00
C GLU A 3 -30.13 28.06 -15.61
N GLY A 4 -29.01 28.34 -16.29
CA GLY A 4 -28.40 29.66 -16.28
C GLY A 4 -29.38 30.66 -16.89
N LEU A 5 -29.89 31.56 -16.05
CA LEU A 5 -30.54 32.79 -16.49
C LEU A 5 -29.58 33.50 -17.46
N GLY A 6 -29.92 33.48 -18.76
CA GLY A 6 -29.14 34.03 -19.87
C GLY A 6 -29.03 35.55 -19.82
N LEU A 7 -28.31 36.08 -18.84
CA LEU A 7 -27.93 37.49 -18.78
C LEU A 7 -26.66 37.68 -19.62
N ALA A 8 -26.82 38.21 -20.84
CA ALA A 8 -25.73 38.58 -21.75
C ALA A 8 -25.00 39.87 -21.32
N VAL A 9 -24.75 40.03 -20.02
CA VAL A 9 -24.05 41.16 -19.42
C VAL A 9 -23.15 40.64 -18.31
N PRO A 10 -21.89 41.13 -18.21
CA PRO A 10 -20.99 40.72 -17.15
C PRO A 10 -21.56 41.13 -15.78
N ILE A 11 -21.85 40.15 -14.94
CA ILE A 11 -22.28 40.36 -13.56
C ILE A 11 -21.02 40.53 -12.70
N TYR A 12 -20.89 41.70 -12.09
CA TYR A 12 -19.86 41.98 -11.09
C TYR A 12 -20.51 42.02 -9.71
N PRO A 13 -20.57 40.89 -8.98
CA PRO A 13 -21.11 40.91 -7.63
C PRO A 13 -20.17 41.73 -6.73
N VAL A 14 -20.67 42.83 -6.19
CA VAL A 14 -20.03 43.56 -5.09
C VAL A 14 -20.70 43.09 -3.82
N ALA A 15 -20.00 42.29 -3.02
CA ALA A 15 -20.50 41.87 -1.72
C ALA A 15 -20.59 43.10 -0.78
N LEU A 16 -21.81 43.53 -0.47
CA LEU A 16 -22.07 44.63 0.44
C LEU A 16 -22.37 44.04 1.83
N GLY A 17 -21.34 43.92 2.66
CA GLY A 17 -21.41 43.38 4.02
C GLY A 17 -20.73 44.29 5.04
N ASP A 18 -21.09 44.11 6.32
CA ASP A 18 -20.42 44.74 7.46
C ASP A 18 -18.94 44.32 7.48
N THR A 19 -18.02 45.27 7.34
CA THR A 19 -16.56 45.02 7.33
C THR A 19 -15.97 44.84 8.73
N THR A 20 -16.81 44.88 9.77
CA THR A 20 -16.38 44.72 11.17
C THR A 20 -15.95 43.28 11.42
N VAL A 21 -14.67 43.07 11.72
CA VAL A 21 -14.16 41.77 12.18
C VAL A 21 -14.74 41.51 13.58
N ARG A 22 -15.47 40.41 13.72
CA ARG A 22 -16.01 39.96 15.01
C ARG A 22 -15.05 38.93 15.64
N PRO A 23 -15.10 38.73 16.97
CA PRO A 23 -14.35 37.64 17.58
C PRO A 23 -14.80 36.31 16.97
N ASP A 24 -13.83 35.52 16.53
CA ASP A 24 -14.04 34.33 15.70
C ASP A 24 -12.84 33.41 15.90
N LEU A 25 -13.09 32.16 16.26
CA LEU A 25 -12.16 31.05 16.16
C LEU A 25 -12.69 30.15 15.04
N ALA A 26 -11.81 29.62 14.20
CA ALA A 26 -12.26 28.80 13.07
C ALA A 26 -11.29 27.67 12.78
N VAL A 27 -11.85 26.53 12.39
CA VAL A 27 -11.12 25.49 11.67
C VAL A 27 -11.03 25.95 10.22
N LYS A 28 -9.83 26.37 9.80
CA LYS A 28 -9.60 26.90 8.45
C LYS A 28 -9.49 25.79 7.42
N ALA A 29 -8.82 24.71 7.78
CA ALA A 29 -8.62 23.52 6.96
C ALA A 29 -8.12 22.37 7.84
N VAL A 30 -8.42 21.14 7.42
CA VAL A 30 -7.78 19.93 7.94
C VAL A 30 -7.05 19.24 6.78
N GLU A 31 -5.72 19.24 6.78
CA GLU A 31 -4.96 18.48 5.78
C GLU A 31 -4.81 17.02 6.21
N HIS A 32 -5.08 16.10 5.28
CA HIS A 32 -5.04 14.67 5.52
C HIS A 32 -4.71 13.89 4.24
N ASN A 33 -4.24 12.66 4.39
CA ASN A 33 -4.16 11.71 3.29
C ASN A 33 -5.58 11.23 2.93
N ARG A 34 -5.86 11.04 1.64
CA ARG A 34 -7.16 10.51 1.17
C ARG A 34 -7.33 9.02 1.50
N HIS A 35 -6.24 8.28 1.54
CA HIS A 35 -6.23 6.85 1.79
C HIS A 35 -5.24 6.50 2.91
N THR A 36 -5.56 5.45 3.67
CA THR A 36 -4.66 4.78 4.61
C THR A 36 -4.99 3.29 4.65
N TYR A 37 -4.18 2.47 5.32
CA TYR A 37 -4.43 1.03 5.44
C TYR A 37 -4.93 0.67 6.83
N LEU A 38 -5.84 -0.31 6.92
CA LEU A 38 -6.35 -0.84 8.18
C LEU A 38 -5.19 -1.22 9.12
N GLY A 39 -5.12 -0.64 10.31
CA GLY A 39 -4.09 -0.84 11.33
C GLY A 39 -2.92 0.15 11.27
N ASN A 40 -2.84 1.03 10.27
CA ASN A 40 -1.81 2.08 10.21
C ASN A 40 -2.22 3.30 11.04
N GLU A 41 -1.22 4.08 11.43
CA GLU A 41 -1.42 5.45 11.90
C GLU A 41 -1.40 6.41 10.69
N PHE A 42 -2.17 7.50 10.76
CA PHE A 42 -2.19 8.54 9.74
C PHE A 42 -2.22 9.94 10.38
N PRO A 43 -1.54 10.93 9.77
CA PRO A 43 -1.50 12.29 10.29
C PRO A 43 -2.74 13.09 9.87
N LEU A 44 -3.17 13.99 10.76
CA LEU A 44 -4.08 15.11 10.46
C LEU A 44 -3.37 16.41 10.84
N LEU A 45 -3.37 17.40 9.95
CA LEU A 45 -2.85 18.73 10.24
C LEU A 45 -4.00 19.74 10.28
N VAL A 46 -4.39 20.13 11.49
CA VAL A 46 -5.50 21.07 11.69
C VAL A 46 -4.96 22.49 11.66
N ARG A 47 -5.43 23.30 10.71
CA ARG A 47 -5.09 24.72 10.60
C ARG A 47 -6.16 25.56 11.27
N LEU A 48 -5.76 26.26 12.31
CA LEU A 48 -6.63 27.14 13.07
C LEU A 48 -6.35 28.60 12.74
N LYS A 49 -7.39 29.41 12.81
CA LYS A 49 -7.32 30.86 12.77
C LYS A 49 -8.18 31.43 13.88
N ALA A 50 -7.74 32.52 14.50
CA ALA A 50 -8.60 33.30 15.38
C ALA A 50 -8.40 34.81 15.21
N ALA A 51 -9.44 35.58 15.54
CA ALA A 51 -9.43 37.04 15.62
C ALA A 51 -10.12 37.50 16.91
N HIS A 52 -9.59 38.56 17.54
CA HIS A 52 -10.15 39.20 18.75
C HIS A 52 -10.43 38.27 19.95
N LEU A 53 -9.69 37.14 20.05
CA LEU A 53 -9.81 36.14 21.11
C LEU A 53 -8.49 35.92 21.88
N GLN A 54 -7.52 36.84 21.78
CA GLN A 54 -6.22 36.71 22.44
C GLN A 54 -6.36 36.47 23.96
N GLY A 55 -5.62 35.49 24.48
CA GLY A 55 -5.60 35.10 25.89
C GLY A 55 -6.60 34.00 26.25
N THR A 56 -7.53 33.63 25.36
CA THR A 56 -8.42 32.50 25.59
C THR A 56 -7.75 31.15 25.29
N ARG A 57 -8.28 30.10 25.92
CA ARG A 57 -7.87 28.71 25.73
C ARG A 57 -9.02 27.94 25.09
N SER A 58 -8.68 27.03 24.20
CA SER A 58 -9.59 26.05 23.62
C SER A 58 -8.81 24.76 23.35
N GLU A 59 -9.45 23.78 22.76
CA GLU A 59 -8.84 22.51 22.37
C GLU A 59 -9.41 22.04 21.05
N VAL A 60 -8.55 21.45 20.22
CA VAL A 60 -8.98 20.66 19.06
C VAL A 60 -9.49 19.32 19.58
N VAL A 61 -10.67 18.93 19.12
CA VAL A 61 -11.32 17.65 19.41
C VAL A 61 -11.49 16.91 18.09
N VAL A 62 -11.07 15.65 18.05
CA VAL A 62 -11.35 14.78 16.91
C VAL A 62 -12.27 13.66 17.35
N GLU A 63 -13.37 13.51 16.65
CA GLU A 63 -14.42 12.53 16.93
C GLU A 63 -14.70 11.64 15.74
N GLN A 64 -15.08 10.39 16.01
CA GLN A 64 -15.57 9.45 15.02
C GLN A 64 -16.81 8.76 15.59
N ASP A 65 -17.91 8.76 14.84
CA ASP A 65 -19.20 8.18 15.27
C ASP A 65 -19.65 8.66 16.67
N GLY A 66 -19.40 9.93 17.00
CA GLY A 66 -19.73 10.54 18.29
C GLY A 66 -18.80 10.18 19.46
N LYS A 67 -17.75 9.37 19.22
CA LYS A 67 -16.71 9.06 20.20
C LYS A 67 -15.50 9.98 20.00
N VAL A 68 -15.10 10.66 21.06
CA VAL A 68 -13.84 11.43 21.08
C VAL A 68 -12.65 10.49 20.97
N LEU A 69 -11.85 10.66 19.92
CA LEU A 69 -10.61 9.92 19.68
C LEU A 69 -9.41 10.64 20.31
N GLN A 70 -9.35 11.97 20.16
CA GLN A 70 -8.23 12.77 20.65
C GLN A 70 -8.65 14.18 21.03
N ARG A 71 -7.95 14.78 22.01
CA ARG A 71 -8.08 16.19 22.41
C ARG A 71 -6.72 16.83 22.48
N ARG A 72 -6.58 18.05 21.97
CA ARG A 72 -5.31 18.79 21.96
C ARG A 72 -5.53 20.24 22.37
N PRO A 73 -5.13 20.66 23.58
CA PRO A 73 -5.33 22.02 24.03
C PRO A 73 -4.38 22.99 23.31
N PHE A 74 -4.84 24.22 23.11
CA PHE A 74 -4.05 25.34 22.61
C PHE A 74 -4.44 26.65 23.32
N THR A 75 -3.66 27.69 23.09
CA THR A 75 -3.90 29.03 23.63
C THR A 75 -3.72 30.05 22.51
N ILE A 76 -4.67 30.98 22.39
CA ILE A 76 -4.63 32.05 21.40
C ILE A 76 -3.70 33.14 21.93
N THR A 77 -2.54 33.32 21.30
CA THR A 77 -1.44 34.15 21.85
C THR A 77 -1.29 35.51 21.17
N SER A 78 -1.93 35.73 20.03
CA SER A 78 -1.86 36.98 19.24
C SER A 78 -3.21 37.36 18.65
N ASP A 79 -3.27 38.49 17.96
CA ASP A 79 -4.45 38.92 17.18
C ASP A 79 -3.98 39.66 15.90
N PRO A 80 -4.22 39.13 14.69
CA PRO A 80 -4.81 37.82 14.41
C PRO A 80 -3.88 36.68 14.84
N TRP A 81 -4.45 35.48 14.96
CA TRP A 81 -3.73 34.28 15.38
C TRP A 81 -3.91 33.15 14.38
N TYR A 82 -2.84 32.38 14.20
CA TYR A 82 -2.80 31.20 13.35
C TYR A 82 -1.95 30.13 14.01
N GLN A 83 -2.39 28.89 13.96
CA GLN A 83 -1.62 27.74 14.43
C GLN A 83 -1.93 26.50 13.61
N GLU A 84 -0.91 25.68 13.39
CA GLU A 84 -1.07 24.32 12.90
C GLU A 84 -0.95 23.34 14.06
N VAL A 85 -1.91 22.43 14.18
CA VAL A 85 -1.98 21.43 15.24
C VAL A 85 -1.87 20.04 14.60
N PRO A 86 -0.68 19.42 14.60
CA PRO A 86 -0.50 18.07 14.09
C PRO A 86 -1.07 17.04 15.08
N LEU A 87 -1.83 16.10 14.54
CA LEU A 87 -2.46 14.98 15.24
C LEU A 87 -2.15 13.68 14.48
N VAL A 88 -2.19 12.55 15.17
CA VAL A 88 -1.96 11.22 14.60
C VAL A 88 -3.06 10.30 15.11
N LEU A 89 -3.78 9.66 14.20
CA LEU A 89 -4.89 8.75 14.51
C LEU A 89 -4.59 7.35 13.97
N GLN A 90 -5.23 6.34 14.55
CA GLN A 90 -5.14 4.95 14.11
C GLN A 90 -6.35 4.56 13.24
N ALA A 91 -6.09 3.85 12.15
CA ALA A 91 -7.12 3.34 11.24
C ALA A 91 -7.64 1.98 11.70
N ASP A 92 -8.66 1.94 12.56
CA ASP A 92 -9.14 0.68 13.17
C ASP A 92 -10.28 -0.01 12.40
N LYS A 93 -10.87 0.64 11.39
CA LYS A 93 -12.00 0.11 10.61
C LYS A 93 -11.79 0.39 9.13
N ALA A 94 -11.98 -0.64 8.30
CA ALA A 94 -11.89 -0.56 6.84
C ALA A 94 -13.09 0.17 6.21
N GLY A 95 -12.90 0.64 4.98
CA GLY A 95 -13.86 1.43 4.20
C GLY A 95 -13.75 2.93 4.46
N LEU A 96 -14.64 3.70 3.83
CA LEU A 96 -14.70 5.15 3.98
C LEU A 96 -15.06 5.55 5.42
N GLN A 97 -14.15 6.23 6.11
CA GLN A 97 -14.32 6.70 7.48
C GLN A 97 -14.49 8.22 7.51
N ARG A 98 -15.51 8.69 8.24
CA ARG A 98 -15.75 10.11 8.50
C ARG A 98 -15.19 10.48 9.88
N TYR A 99 -14.34 11.50 9.93
CA TYR A 99 -13.83 12.09 11.16
C TYR A 99 -14.32 13.53 11.25
N ARG A 100 -14.83 13.92 12.42
CA ARG A 100 -15.19 15.30 12.72
C ARG A 100 -14.06 15.94 13.51
N VAL A 101 -13.48 16.98 12.96
CA VAL A 101 -12.51 17.83 13.66
C VAL A 101 -13.23 19.09 14.09
N SER A 102 -13.19 19.43 15.37
CA SER A 102 -13.76 20.66 15.88
C SER A 102 -12.87 21.34 16.90
N VAL A 103 -13.12 22.61 17.15
CA VAL A 103 -12.58 23.32 18.32
C VAL A 103 -13.66 23.42 19.40
N ALA A 104 -13.26 23.39 20.67
CA ALA A 104 -14.19 23.59 21.77
C ALA A 104 -14.73 25.02 21.75
N HIS A 105 -16.06 25.13 21.92
CA HIS A 105 -16.79 26.40 21.87
C HIS A 105 -16.22 27.44 22.84
N ILE A 106 -16.15 28.69 22.39
CA ILE A 106 -15.82 29.87 23.18
C ILE A 106 -17.04 30.80 23.15
N ASP A 107 -17.57 31.20 24.31
CA ASP A 107 -18.80 32.03 24.40
C ASP A 107 -18.72 33.36 23.64
N ALA A 108 -17.51 33.90 23.46
CA ALA A 108 -17.26 35.14 22.74
C ALA A 108 -17.25 34.97 21.21
N ASP A 109 -17.28 33.73 20.70
CA ASP A 109 -17.25 33.43 19.27
C ASP A 109 -18.55 33.82 18.57
N ALA A 110 -18.43 34.64 17.53
CA ALA A 110 -19.56 35.15 16.76
C ALA A 110 -19.99 34.21 15.60
N ALA A 111 -19.22 33.20 15.24
CA ALA A 111 -19.48 32.36 14.07
C ALA A 111 -19.19 30.86 14.29
N PRO A 112 -19.79 30.21 15.31
CA PRO A 112 -19.49 28.82 15.69
C PRO A 112 -19.79 27.75 14.62
N GLU A 113 -20.42 28.15 13.51
CA GLU A 113 -20.68 27.30 12.35
C GLU A 113 -19.36 26.80 11.70
N ASN A 114 -18.28 27.60 11.78
CA ASN A 114 -16.96 27.33 11.19
C ASN A 114 -15.97 26.66 12.17
N ASP A 115 -16.43 26.31 13.37
CA ASP A 115 -15.64 25.65 14.42
C ASP A 115 -15.41 24.16 14.15
N ARG A 116 -15.89 23.65 13.01
CA ARG A 116 -15.87 22.22 12.67
C ARG A 116 -15.67 21.97 11.19
N GLU A 117 -14.99 20.87 10.89
CA GLU A 117 -14.79 20.36 9.55
C GLU A 117 -14.89 18.82 9.59
N ASP A 118 -15.69 18.25 8.69
CA ASP A 118 -15.77 16.79 8.52
C ASP A 118 -14.79 16.38 7.41
N VAL A 119 -13.91 15.41 7.68
CA VAL A 119 -12.97 14.83 6.73
C VAL A 119 -13.27 13.35 6.50
N PHE A 120 -12.99 12.89 5.27
CA PHE A 120 -13.25 11.52 4.85
C PHE A 120 -11.94 10.86 4.43
N ILE A 121 -11.67 9.69 4.99
CA ILE A 121 -10.45 8.92 4.75
C ILE A 121 -10.87 7.51 4.38
N GLU A 122 -10.45 7.04 3.22
CA GLU A 122 -10.66 5.67 2.80
C GLU A 122 -9.63 4.75 3.46
N VAL A 123 -10.09 3.84 4.31
CA VAL A 123 -9.24 2.85 4.97
C VAL A 123 -9.27 1.56 4.17
N LEU A 124 -8.18 1.27 3.47
CA LEU A 124 -8.04 0.09 2.62
C LEU A 124 -7.68 -1.13 3.48
N ASP A 125 -8.43 -2.21 3.30
CA ASP A 125 -8.12 -3.55 3.85
C ASP A 125 -7.42 -4.46 2.81
N ASP A 126 -6.89 -3.87 1.73
CA ASP A 126 -6.16 -4.59 0.68
C ASP A 126 -4.65 -4.53 0.95
N ARG A 127 -4.23 -4.98 2.13
CA ARG A 127 -2.80 -5.14 2.41
C ARG A 127 -2.28 -6.39 1.72
N ARG A 128 -1.11 -6.26 1.09
CA ARG A 128 -0.40 -7.38 0.47
C ARG A 128 0.28 -8.23 1.52
N ASN A 129 -0.07 -9.50 1.58
CA ASN A 129 0.45 -10.44 2.53
C ASN A 129 1.66 -11.17 1.95
N VAL A 130 2.84 -10.88 2.50
CA VAL A 130 4.10 -11.51 2.12
C VAL A 130 4.42 -12.66 3.08
N LEU A 131 4.36 -13.88 2.59
CA LEU A 131 4.77 -15.07 3.34
C LEU A 131 6.26 -15.32 3.15
N VAL A 132 7.04 -15.16 4.21
CA VAL A 132 8.45 -15.52 4.23
C VAL A 132 8.60 -16.96 4.73
N VAL A 133 9.12 -17.84 3.88
CA VAL A 133 9.48 -19.22 4.23
C VAL A 133 10.99 -19.34 4.30
N ALA A 134 11.50 -19.51 5.51
CA ALA A 134 12.94 -19.62 5.74
C ALA A 134 13.32 -21.05 6.11
N ALA A 135 14.41 -21.59 5.54
CA ALA A 135 14.89 -22.93 5.90
C ALA A 135 15.23 -23.05 7.40
N ALA A 136 15.74 -21.97 7.99
CA ALA A 136 16.05 -21.82 9.41
C ALA A 136 15.98 -20.33 9.81
N PRO A 137 15.94 -19.99 11.12
CA PRO A 137 16.10 -18.60 11.57
C PRO A 137 17.39 -17.98 11.03
N HIS A 138 17.29 -16.82 10.36
CA HIS A 138 18.41 -16.20 9.67
C HIS A 138 18.35 -14.66 9.73
N PRO A 139 19.49 -13.95 9.89
CA PRO A 139 19.50 -12.48 9.96
C PRO A 139 19.01 -11.78 8.66
N ASP A 140 19.21 -12.37 7.48
CA ASP A 140 18.64 -11.81 6.24
C ASP A 140 17.11 -11.76 6.26
N VAL A 141 16.48 -12.78 6.85
CA VAL A 141 15.02 -12.83 6.99
C VAL A 141 14.55 -11.66 7.85
N ALA A 142 15.29 -11.34 8.92
CA ALA A 142 15.01 -10.16 9.73
C ALA A 142 15.21 -8.86 8.94
N ALA A 143 16.29 -8.76 8.16
CA ALA A 143 16.56 -7.58 7.34
C ALA A 143 15.47 -7.31 6.29
N ILE A 144 15.02 -8.35 5.57
CA ILE A 144 13.92 -8.26 4.60
C ILE A 144 12.62 -7.85 5.30
N ARG A 145 12.28 -8.49 6.43
CA ARG A 145 11.06 -8.16 7.17
C ARG A 145 11.07 -6.74 7.75
N LEU A 146 12.23 -6.25 8.21
CA LEU A 146 12.39 -4.86 8.67
C LEU A 146 12.28 -3.84 7.55
N ALA A 147 12.80 -4.15 6.35
CA ALA A 147 12.57 -3.32 5.18
C ALA A 147 11.07 -3.26 4.85
N LEU A 148 10.40 -4.41 4.79
CA LEU A 148 8.96 -4.50 4.50
C LEU A 148 8.07 -3.87 5.57
N SER A 149 8.47 -3.85 6.84
CA SER A 149 7.69 -3.18 7.89
C SER A 149 7.62 -1.66 7.72
N LYS A 150 8.51 -1.08 6.91
CA LYS A 150 8.46 0.34 6.52
C LYS A 150 7.67 0.59 5.23
N LEU A 151 7.19 -0.46 4.58
CA LEU A 151 6.42 -0.35 3.34
C LEU A 151 4.93 -0.40 3.67
N GLU A 152 4.24 0.72 3.49
CA GLU A 152 2.79 0.78 3.68
C GLU A 152 2.04 -0.11 2.69
N GLY A 153 0.91 -0.68 3.13
CA GLY A 153 0.11 -1.59 2.32
C GLY A 153 0.66 -3.01 2.22
N TYR A 154 1.70 -3.37 2.99
CA TYR A 154 2.23 -4.73 3.06
C TYR A 154 2.22 -5.26 4.50
N THR A 155 2.00 -6.56 4.64
CA THR A 155 2.23 -7.30 5.89
C THR A 155 3.20 -8.45 5.64
N THR A 156 3.86 -8.92 6.70
CA THR A 156 4.77 -10.06 6.60
C THR A 156 4.43 -11.13 7.63
N SER A 157 4.30 -12.37 7.15
CA SER A 157 4.27 -13.57 7.98
C SER A 157 5.55 -14.38 7.80
N LEU A 158 5.94 -15.15 8.82
CA LEU A 158 7.13 -16.00 8.79
C LEU A 158 6.71 -17.45 9.08
N ALA A 159 7.10 -18.36 8.21
CA ALA A 159 6.94 -19.79 8.39
C ALA A 159 8.30 -20.51 8.26
N LEU A 160 8.49 -21.54 9.08
CA LEU A 160 9.53 -22.54 8.89
C LEU A 160 8.93 -23.75 8.16
N PRO A 161 9.75 -24.63 7.56
CA PRO A 161 9.28 -25.85 6.89
C PRO A 161 8.29 -26.71 7.69
N THR A 162 8.40 -26.68 9.02
CA THR A 162 7.55 -27.44 9.95
C THR A 162 6.18 -26.81 10.22
N ALA A 163 5.96 -25.56 9.83
CA ALA A 163 4.76 -24.78 10.13
C ALA A 163 4.25 -24.01 8.90
N LEU A 164 4.28 -24.66 7.73
CA LEU A 164 3.76 -24.09 6.49
C LEU A 164 2.23 -24.02 6.50
N PRO A 165 1.62 -22.96 5.94
CA PRO A 165 0.17 -22.83 5.88
C PRO A 165 -0.45 -23.91 4.97
N GLY A 166 -1.69 -24.29 5.30
CA GLY A 166 -2.45 -25.31 4.57
C GLY A 166 -2.82 -24.89 3.14
N ASP A 167 -3.24 -23.64 2.97
CA ASP A 167 -3.56 -22.99 1.70
C ASP A 167 -2.81 -21.65 1.55
N LEU A 168 -3.02 -20.97 0.42
CA LEU A 168 -2.34 -19.74 0.02
C LEU A 168 -3.34 -18.63 -0.34
N THR A 169 -4.58 -18.73 0.15
CA THR A 169 -5.69 -17.84 -0.26
C THR A 169 -5.37 -16.38 0.06
N ASP A 170 -4.87 -16.14 1.28
CA ASP A 170 -4.52 -14.82 1.79
C ASP A 170 -3.03 -14.49 1.61
N VAL A 171 -2.35 -15.09 0.63
CA VAL A 171 -0.92 -14.84 0.35
C VAL A 171 -0.80 -14.23 -1.04
N ASP A 172 -0.16 -13.07 -1.14
CA ASP A 172 0.09 -12.35 -2.40
C ASP A 172 1.49 -12.63 -2.96
N LEU A 173 2.46 -12.88 -2.08
CA LEU A 173 3.86 -13.13 -2.44
C LEU A 173 4.49 -14.14 -1.49
N VAL A 174 5.23 -15.09 -2.03
CA VAL A 174 6.09 -16.00 -1.26
C VAL A 174 7.55 -15.59 -1.39
N VAL A 175 8.23 -15.42 -0.27
CA VAL A 175 9.69 -15.24 -0.20
C VAL A 175 10.31 -16.51 0.34
N LEU A 176 11.08 -17.23 -0.47
CA LEU A 176 11.87 -18.39 -0.04
C LEU A 176 13.27 -17.91 0.34
N HIS A 177 13.68 -18.12 1.59
CA HIS A 177 15.05 -17.85 2.05
C HIS A 177 15.74 -19.15 2.42
N GLY A 178 16.75 -19.53 1.63
CA GLY A 178 17.54 -20.74 1.84
C GLY A 178 16.76 -22.06 1.69
N ALA A 179 15.50 -22.00 1.23
CA ALA A 179 14.58 -23.12 1.06
C ALA A 179 14.12 -23.24 -0.41
N PRO A 180 13.76 -24.45 -0.88
CA PRO A 180 13.93 -25.74 -0.23
C PRO A 180 15.42 -26.11 -0.05
N THR A 181 15.69 -27.11 0.80
CA THR A 181 17.02 -27.71 0.95
C THR A 181 17.00 -29.14 0.40
N ALA A 182 18.18 -29.73 0.17
CA ALA A 182 18.27 -31.11 -0.31
C ALA A 182 17.61 -32.13 0.64
N THR A 183 17.58 -31.83 1.95
CA THR A 183 16.96 -32.69 2.97
C THR A 183 15.50 -32.32 3.26
N VAL A 184 15.08 -31.09 2.94
CA VAL A 184 13.72 -30.57 3.16
C VAL A 184 13.22 -29.96 1.85
N PRO A 185 12.73 -30.79 0.91
CA PRO A 185 12.49 -30.39 -0.47
C PRO A 185 11.20 -29.58 -0.69
N LEU A 186 10.34 -29.46 0.32
CA LEU A 186 9.07 -28.68 0.29
C LEU A 186 8.13 -28.95 -0.90
N ARG A 187 8.21 -30.13 -1.52
CA ARG A 187 7.49 -30.44 -2.78
C ARG A 187 6.02 -30.08 -2.76
N ALA A 188 5.29 -30.53 -1.74
CA ALA A 188 3.84 -30.26 -1.63
C ALA A 188 3.50 -28.77 -1.55
N PHE A 189 4.34 -27.98 -0.87
CA PHE A 189 4.15 -26.53 -0.76
C PHE A 189 4.50 -25.81 -2.07
N LEU A 190 5.61 -26.20 -2.71
CA LEU A 190 6.04 -25.62 -3.98
C LEU A 190 5.06 -25.95 -5.11
N ASP A 191 4.50 -27.15 -5.14
CA ASP A 191 3.43 -27.54 -6.05
C ASP A 191 2.18 -26.66 -5.86
N ARG A 192 1.83 -26.31 -4.62
CA ARG A 192 0.73 -25.36 -4.36
C ARG A 192 1.05 -23.97 -4.88
N CYS A 193 2.27 -23.47 -4.61
CA CYS A 193 2.72 -22.18 -5.12
C CYS A 193 2.64 -22.12 -6.66
N GLN A 194 3.08 -23.18 -7.33
CA GLN A 194 3.02 -23.29 -8.79
C GLN A 194 1.58 -23.34 -9.31
N ARG A 195 0.70 -24.15 -8.69
CA ARG A 195 -0.71 -24.23 -9.12
C ARG A 195 -1.48 -22.92 -8.94
N ALA A 196 -1.13 -22.15 -7.92
CA ALA A 196 -1.73 -20.85 -7.64
C ALA A 196 -1.05 -19.68 -8.40
N ASP A 197 -0.09 -20.00 -9.29
CA ASP A 197 0.72 -19.03 -10.04
C ASP A 197 1.31 -17.92 -9.14
N MET A 198 1.82 -18.35 -7.98
CA MET A 198 2.25 -17.42 -6.93
C MET A 198 3.48 -16.61 -7.35
N PRO A 199 3.45 -15.28 -7.16
CA PRO A 199 4.66 -14.49 -7.16
C PRO A 199 5.69 -15.04 -6.17
N LEU A 200 6.95 -15.09 -6.60
CA LEU A 200 8.02 -15.76 -5.86
C LEU A 200 9.30 -14.93 -5.83
N LEU A 201 9.82 -14.66 -4.63
CA LEU A 201 11.20 -14.20 -4.43
C LEU A 201 12.02 -15.36 -3.87
N VAL A 202 13.10 -15.75 -4.56
CA VAL A 202 14.02 -16.79 -4.10
C VAL A 202 15.34 -16.14 -3.67
N ALA A 203 15.61 -16.10 -2.37
CA ALA A 203 16.91 -15.75 -1.82
C ALA A 203 17.74 -17.04 -1.65
N VAL A 204 18.65 -17.27 -2.59
CA VAL A 204 19.52 -18.44 -2.65
C VAL A 204 20.62 -18.31 -1.61
N THR A 205 20.75 -19.30 -0.74
CA THR A 205 21.80 -19.39 0.29
C THR A 205 22.66 -20.63 0.06
N SER A 206 23.66 -20.83 0.92
CA SER A 206 24.45 -22.07 0.95
C SER A 206 23.63 -23.34 1.22
N THR A 207 22.41 -23.22 1.78
CA THR A 207 21.52 -24.35 2.08
C THR A 207 20.50 -24.66 1.00
N THR A 208 20.29 -23.77 0.04
CA THR A 208 19.31 -23.94 -1.04
C THR A 208 19.63 -25.16 -1.91
N ASP A 209 18.62 -25.96 -2.24
CA ASP A 209 18.76 -27.02 -3.23
C ASP A 209 18.94 -26.42 -4.64
N LEU A 210 20.19 -26.40 -5.10
CA LEU A 210 20.55 -25.84 -6.41
C LEU A 210 20.05 -26.69 -7.59
N ASN A 211 19.73 -27.97 -7.39
CA ASN A 211 19.09 -28.77 -8.44
C ASN A 211 17.63 -28.34 -8.65
N TRP A 212 16.93 -28.05 -7.55
CA TRP A 212 15.59 -27.47 -7.63
C TRP A 212 15.64 -26.08 -8.29
N LEU A 213 16.61 -25.22 -7.91
CA LEU A 213 16.74 -23.88 -8.48
C LEU A 213 16.77 -23.93 -10.01
N GLY A 214 17.61 -24.80 -10.59
CA GLY A 214 17.75 -24.96 -12.04
C GLY A 214 16.50 -25.43 -12.78
N THR A 215 15.47 -25.94 -12.08
CA THR A 215 14.20 -26.38 -12.67
C THR A 215 12.99 -25.57 -12.20
N SER A 216 13.17 -24.66 -11.24
CA SER A 216 12.10 -23.85 -10.63
C SER A 216 11.50 -22.79 -11.57
N GLY A 217 12.23 -22.42 -12.62
CA GLY A 217 11.88 -21.29 -13.48
C GLY A 217 11.90 -19.95 -12.76
N SER A 218 12.66 -19.81 -11.66
CA SER A 218 12.76 -18.57 -10.87
C SER A 218 13.49 -17.42 -11.58
N GLY A 219 14.02 -17.67 -12.79
CA GLY A 219 14.74 -16.69 -13.61
C GLY A 219 16.26 -16.86 -13.58
N VAL A 220 16.78 -17.76 -12.74
CA VAL A 220 18.20 -18.08 -12.65
C VAL A 220 18.37 -19.60 -12.60
N SER A 221 19.28 -20.11 -13.41
CA SER A 221 19.76 -21.48 -13.38
C SER A 221 21.23 -21.52 -12.98
N VAL A 222 21.72 -22.69 -12.60
CA VAL A 222 23.09 -22.88 -12.13
C VAL A 222 23.70 -24.14 -12.71
N THR A 223 24.98 -24.04 -13.10
CA THR A 223 25.78 -25.18 -13.56
C THR A 223 27.11 -25.23 -12.79
N GLY A 224 27.80 -26.37 -12.86
CA GLY A 224 29.12 -26.49 -12.24
C GLY A 224 29.13 -26.38 -10.71
N VAL A 225 28.02 -26.73 -10.05
CA VAL A 225 27.86 -26.67 -8.59
C VAL A 225 28.91 -27.52 -7.87
N ARG A 226 29.58 -26.93 -6.88
CA ARG A 226 30.55 -27.62 -6.00
C ARG A 226 30.38 -27.17 -4.56
N PRO A 227 30.85 -27.96 -3.57
CA PRO A 227 30.90 -27.49 -2.19
C PRO A 227 31.75 -26.22 -2.05
N GLY A 228 31.25 -25.25 -1.29
CA GLY A 228 31.93 -23.99 -1.01
C GLY A 228 31.09 -22.77 -1.39
N SER A 229 31.61 -21.59 -1.06
CA SER A 229 31.01 -20.30 -1.35
C SER A 229 32.03 -19.34 -1.98
N THR A 230 31.55 -18.24 -2.53
CA THR A 230 32.37 -17.16 -3.08
C THR A 230 31.75 -15.82 -2.72
N GLU A 231 32.59 -14.86 -2.36
CA GLU A 231 32.16 -13.48 -2.13
C GLU A 231 31.98 -12.75 -3.46
N ALA A 232 30.77 -12.21 -3.66
CA ALA A 232 30.41 -11.45 -4.85
C ALA A 232 29.86 -10.07 -4.46
N SER A 233 30.52 -9.01 -4.90
CA SER A 233 29.98 -7.65 -4.82
C SER A 233 28.95 -7.43 -5.93
N ALA A 234 28.00 -6.53 -5.67
CA ALA A 234 27.02 -6.11 -6.66
C ALA A 234 27.59 -5.05 -7.60
N TYR A 235 27.11 -5.04 -8.83
CA TYR A 235 27.11 -3.84 -9.67
C TYR A 235 25.84 -3.80 -10.51
N VAL A 236 25.30 -2.60 -10.71
CA VAL A 236 24.02 -2.39 -11.41
C VAL A 236 24.21 -2.57 -12.92
N GLN A 237 23.26 -3.25 -13.55
CA GLN A 237 23.18 -3.37 -15.01
C GLN A 237 22.49 -2.14 -15.61
N GLU A 238 23.14 -1.48 -16.57
CA GLU A 238 22.64 -0.21 -17.15
C GLU A 238 21.35 -0.38 -17.97
N ASP A 239 21.14 -1.55 -18.60
CA ASP A 239 19.99 -1.83 -19.49
C ASP A 239 18.77 -2.43 -18.76
N PHE A 240 18.69 -2.32 -17.42
CA PHE A 240 17.55 -2.84 -16.67
C PHE A 240 16.28 -2.00 -16.88
N ALA A 241 15.17 -2.65 -17.26
CA ALA A 241 13.97 -1.94 -17.75
C ALA A 241 12.68 -2.23 -16.95
N LEU A 242 12.71 -3.05 -15.89
CA LEU A 242 11.48 -3.43 -15.18
C LEU A 242 11.00 -2.37 -14.18
N PHE A 243 11.93 -1.60 -13.60
CA PHE A 243 11.68 -0.41 -12.80
C PHE A 243 12.94 0.46 -12.77
N THR A 244 12.82 1.70 -12.29
CA THR A 244 13.93 2.66 -12.24
C THR A 244 14.50 2.70 -10.83
N LEU A 245 15.81 2.50 -10.70
CA LEU A 245 16.56 2.90 -9.52
C LEU A 245 17.02 4.34 -9.70
N ASP A 246 16.96 5.16 -8.65
CA ASP A 246 17.57 6.48 -8.73
C ASP A 246 19.11 6.37 -8.76
N LYS A 247 19.78 7.46 -9.16
CA LYS A 247 21.23 7.46 -9.34
C LYS A 247 22.02 7.33 -8.04
N ASP A 248 21.44 7.76 -6.92
CA ASP A 248 22.06 7.69 -5.61
C ASP A 248 21.97 6.27 -5.07
N GLU A 249 20.78 5.66 -5.14
CA GLU A 249 20.52 4.26 -4.80
C GLU A 249 21.40 3.31 -5.61
N ALA A 250 21.49 3.49 -6.93
CA ALA A 250 22.35 2.68 -7.79
C ALA A 250 23.83 2.76 -7.41
N ARG A 251 24.31 3.92 -6.93
CA ARG A 251 25.70 4.09 -6.45
C ARG A 251 25.89 3.43 -5.09
N ALA A 252 24.98 3.68 -4.15
CA ALA A 252 25.03 3.08 -2.82
C ALA A 252 25.08 1.55 -2.90
N LEU A 253 24.25 0.94 -3.76
CA LEU A 253 24.23 -0.52 -3.98
C LEU A 253 25.58 -1.09 -4.45
N ALA A 254 26.37 -0.32 -5.21
CA ALA A 254 27.68 -0.76 -5.71
C ALA A 254 28.77 -0.75 -4.63
N ASP A 255 28.58 0.05 -3.57
CA ASP A 255 29.51 0.21 -2.44
C ASP A 255 29.19 -0.73 -1.26
N LEU A 256 28.07 -1.45 -1.33
CA LEU A 256 27.68 -2.44 -0.32
C LEU A 256 28.66 -3.63 -0.25
N PRO A 257 28.83 -4.24 0.95
CA PRO A 257 29.73 -5.36 1.13
C PRO A 257 29.32 -6.57 0.27
N PRO A 258 30.24 -7.46 -0.11
CA PRO A 258 29.91 -8.62 -0.92
C PRO A 258 28.92 -9.57 -0.22
N LEU A 259 28.06 -10.21 -1.03
CA LEU A 259 27.23 -11.33 -0.59
C LEU A 259 28.01 -12.63 -0.68
N GLU A 260 27.67 -13.58 0.18
CA GLU A 260 28.19 -14.94 0.11
C GLU A 260 27.32 -15.77 -0.84
N THR A 261 27.87 -16.14 -1.99
CA THR A 261 27.16 -16.89 -3.03
C THR A 261 27.60 -18.35 -3.01
N PRO A 262 26.71 -19.33 -3.20
CA PRO A 262 27.12 -20.72 -3.38
C PRO A 262 28.07 -20.87 -4.59
N PHE A 263 29.02 -21.79 -4.52
CA PHE A 263 29.94 -21.98 -5.65
C PHE A 263 29.22 -22.62 -6.86
N GLY A 264 29.18 -21.88 -7.96
CA GLY A 264 28.59 -22.33 -9.22
C GLY A 264 28.61 -21.24 -10.29
N GLU A 265 28.29 -21.62 -11.52
CA GLU A 265 28.07 -20.69 -12.63
C GLU A 265 26.57 -20.42 -12.77
N PHE A 266 26.14 -19.29 -12.21
CA PHE A 266 24.77 -18.80 -12.32
C PHE A 266 24.55 -18.12 -13.66
N LEU A 267 23.44 -18.44 -14.30
CA LEU A 267 23.03 -17.94 -15.60
C LEU A 267 21.61 -17.41 -15.49
N ALA A 268 21.34 -16.27 -16.12
CA ALA A 268 19.98 -15.76 -16.25
C ALA A 268 19.21 -16.62 -17.27
N ASP A 269 18.00 -17.03 -16.90
CA ASP A 269 17.13 -17.78 -17.82
C ASP A 269 16.64 -16.88 -18.96
N ARG A 270 16.20 -17.48 -20.07
CA ARG A 270 15.59 -16.74 -21.17
C ARG A 270 14.35 -15.97 -20.68
N GLY A 271 14.36 -14.65 -20.88
CA GLY A 271 13.27 -13.76 -20.45
C GLY A 271 13.39 -13.23 -19.02
N ALA A 272 14.53 -13.49 -18.35
CA ALA A 272 14.88 -12.80 -17.11
C ALA A 272 15.69 -11.53 -17.40
N ASP A 273 15.36 -10.45 -16.71
CA ASP A 273 16.08 -9.18 -16.69
C ASP A 273 16.98 -9.14 -15.45
N VAL A 274 18.28 -8.92 -15.66
CA VAL A 274 19.26 -8.87 -14.58
C VAL A 274 19.40 -7.44 -14.09
N LEU A 275 19.11 -7.20 -12.80
CA LEU A 275 19.28 -5.89 -12.16
C LEU A 275 20.70 -5.72 -11.62
N LEU A 276 21.18 -6.70 -10.85
CA LEU A 276 22.51 -6.70 -10.27
C LEU A 276 23.31 -7.88 -10.83
N LYS A 277 24.56 -7.63 -11.22
CA LYS A 277 25.52 -8.64 -11.65
C LYS A 277 26.62 -8.84 -10.60
N GLN A 278 27.29 -9.99 -10.66
CA GLN A 278 28.35 -10.36 -9.72
C GLN A 278 29.72 -9.80 -10.15
N ARG A 279 30.39 -9.10 -9.24
CA ARG A 279 31.80 -8.74 -9.33
C ARG A 279 32.60 -9.56 -8.31
N ILE A 280 33.52 -10.39 -8.80
CA ILE A 280 34.36 -11.26 -7.98
C ILE A 280 35.76 -10.64 -7.90
N GLY A 281 36.11 -10.10 -6.73
CA GLY A 281 37.31 -9.27 -6.57
C GLY A 281 37.26 -8.06 -7.51
N MET A 282 38.21 -8.00 -8.46
CA MET A 282 38.27 -6.93 -9.47
C MET A 282 37.54 -7.26 -10.78
N VAL A 283 37.06 -8.50 -10.94
CA VAL A 283 36.51 -8.97 -12.22
C VAL A 283 35.00 -8.79 -12.23
N ARG A 284 34.49 -7.97 -13.17
CA ARG A 284 33.06 -7.91 -13.49
C ARG A 284 32.67 -9.12 -14.34
N THR A 285 31.64 -9.85 -13.92
CA THR A 285 31.15 -11.04 -14.61
C THR A 285 29.72 -10.83 -15.10
N ASP A 286 29.26 -11.59 -16.10
CA ASP A 286 27.86 -11.57 -16.54
C ASP A 286 26.91 -12.39 -15.66
N ARG A 287 27.40 -12.97 -14.55
CA ARG A 287 26.59 -13.78 -13.65
C ARG A 287 25.56 -12.89 -12.92
N PRO A 288 24.28 -13.29 -12.86
CA PRO A 288 23.28 -12.54 -12.11
C PRO A 288 23.55 -12.66 -10.60
N LEU A 289 23.44 -11.53 -9.92
CA LEU A 289 23.30 -11.45 -8.46
C LEU A 289 21.84 -11.22 -8.08
N LEU A 290 21.11 -10.44 -8.87
CA LEU A 290 19.67 -10.24 -8.76
C LEU A 290 19.06 -10.23 -10.15
N ALA A 291 18.15 -11.16 -10.40
CA ALA A 291 17.40 -11.24 -11.65
C ALA A 291 15.91 -11.33 -11.37
N LEU A 292 15.12 -10.75 -12.27
CA LEU A 292 13.67 -10.71 -12.20
C LEU A 292 13.11 -11.21 -13.52
N ARG A 293 11.97 -11.89 -13.50
CA ARG A 293 11.27 -12.34 -14.70
C ARG A 293 9.77 -12.14 -14.57
N ARG A 294 9.13 -11.97 -15.72
CA ARG A 294 7.69 -12.09 -15.89
C ARG A 294 7.40 -13.38 -16.65
N ASP A 295 6.54 -14.23 -16.10
CA ASP A 295 6.12 -15.48 -16.71
C ASP A 295 4.60 -15.55 -16.67
N GLY A 296 3.94 -15.09 -17.74
CA GLY A 296 2.48 -14.91 -17.72
C GLY A 296 2.05 -13.86 -16.70
N ALA A 297 1.17 -14.25 -15.76
CA ALA A 297 0.73 -13.41 -14.65
C ALA A 297 1.69 -13.46 -13.45
N ALA A 298 2.35 -14.60 -13.21
CA ALA A 298 3.36 -14.72 -12.17
C ALA A 298 4.63 -13.92 -12.45
N ARG A 299 5.11 -13.29 -11.38
CA ARG A 299 6.37 -12.55 -11.37
C ARG A 299 7.31 -13.23 -10.39
N LYS A 300 8.55 -13.43 -10.83
CA LYS A 300 9.56 -14.13 -10.03
C LYS A 300 10.82 -13.30 -9.95
N ALA A 301 11.51 -13.39 -8.84
CA ALA A 301 12.83 -12.80 -8.66
C ALA A 301 13.74 -13.80 -7.95
N THR A 302 15.03 -13.74 -8.25
CA THR A 302 16.05 -14.52 -7.59
C THR A 302 17.18 -13.60 -7.15
N ILE A 303 17.50 -13.61 -5.85
CA ILE A 303 18.72 -13.05 -5.27
C ILE A 303 19.68 -14.21 -5.06
N VAL A 304 20.85 -14.13 -5.67
CA VAL A 304 21.91 -15.13 -5.53
C VAL A 304 22.84 -14.69 -4.42
N GLY A 305 22.74 -15.34 -3.26
CA GLY A 305 23.65 -15.15 -2.14
C GLY A 305 22.98 -14.66 -0.86
N GLU A 306 23.70 -14.86 0.24
CA GLU A 306 23.27 -14.49 1.59
C GLU A 306 24.16 -13.42 2.22
N GLY A 307 23.61 -12.74 3.23
CA GLY A 307 24.23 -11.58 3.88
C GLY A 307 23.59 -10.24 3.52
N LEU A 308 22.34 -10.22 3.06
CA LEU A 308 21.51 -9.02 2.91
C LEU A 308 21.41 -8.20 4.21
N TRP A 309 21.51 -8.84 5.37
CA TRP A 309 21.60 -8.12 6.66
C TRP A 309 22.85 -7.24 6.75
N ARG A 310 23.97 -7.63 6.11
CA ARG A 310 25.19 -6.82 6.03
C ARG A 310 24.97 -5.62 5.12
N TRP A 311 24.24 -5.78 4.02
CA TRP A 311 23.85 -4.66 3.15
C TRP A 311 23.08 -3.61 3.93
N ARG A 312 22.01 -4.03 4.62
CA ARG A 312 21.19 -3.11 5.43
C ARG A 312 21.98 -2.43 6.56
N SER A 313 22.88 -3.18 7.20
CA SER A 313 23.73 -2.64 8.27
C SER A 313 24.78 -1.66 7.76
N ALA A 314 25.37 -1.95 6.59
CA ALA A 314 26.35 -1.10 5.94
C ALA A 314 25.72 0.19 5.44
N ASP A 315 24.52 0.13 4.86
CA ASP A 315 23.75 1.31 4.44
C ASP A 315 23.56 2.30 5.62
N ARG A 316 23.13 1.79 6.78
CA ARG A 316 23.02 2.58 8.02
C ARG A 316 24.33 3.19 8.47
N TRP A 317 25.43 2.45 8.34
CA TRP A 317 26.75 2.92 8.76
C TRP A 317 27.32 3.98 7.81
N MET A 318 27.13 3.84 6.51
CA MET A 318 27.66 4.76 5.48
C MET A 318 26.79 6.01 5.31
N HIS A 319 25.47 5.87 5.35
CA HIS A 319 24.52 6.93 4.97
C HIS A 319 23.66 7.43 6.14
N GLY A 320 23.74 6.79 7.32
CA GLY A 320 22.93 7.16 8.48
C GLY A 320 21.47 6.70 8.41
N SER A 321 21.02 6.10 7.29
CA SER A 321 19.69 5.53 7.10
C SER A 321 19.76 4.14 6.45
N THR A 322 18.63 3.46 6.29
CA THR A 322 18.58 2.14 5.60
C THR A 322 17.79 2.25 4.30
N ASP A 323 17.68 3.46 3.77
CA ASP A 323 16.68 3.79 2.76
C ASP A 323 17.04 3.21 1.39
N HIS A 324 18.33 3.05 1.06
CA HIS A 324 18.76 2.42 -0.19
C HIS A 324 18.51 0.91 -0.17
N PHE A 325 18.83 0.24 0.94
CA PHE A 325 18.53 -1.18 1.08
C PHE A 325 17.02 -1.43 1.13
N ASP A 326 16.30 -0.64 1.94
CA ASP A 326 14.86 -0.78 2.09
C ASP A 326 14.16 -0.48 0.74
N GLY A 327 14.59 0.56 0.01
CA GLY A 327 14.11 0.93 -1.33
C GLY A 327 14.29 -0.16 -2.39
N LEU A 328 15.44 -0.85 -2.40
CA LEU A 328 15.68 -2.00 -3.28
C LEU A 328 14.67 -3.12 -2.97
N VAL A 329 14.49 -3.47 -1.70
CA VAL A 329 13.54 -4.52 -1.27
C VAL A 329 12.10 -4.12 -1.62
N HIS A 330 11.74 -2.85 -1.43
CA HIS A 330 10.42 -2.32 -1.79
C HIS A 330 10.17 -2.43 -3.29
N SER A 331 11.13 -2.01 -4.12
CA SER A 331 11.03 -2.10 -5.58
C SER A 331 10.87 -3.54 -6.06
N ILE A 332 11.61 -4.49 -5.47
CA ILE A 332 11.47 -5.92 -5.78
C ILE A 332 10.07 -6.42 -5.40
N VAL A 333 9.61 -6.16 -4.17
CA VAL A 333 8.32 -6.67 -3.71
C VAL A 333 7.15 -6.01 -4.42
N GLN A 334 7.20 -4.71 -4.68
CA GLN A 334 6.21 -4.00 -5.50
C GLN A 334 6.17 -4.54 -6.92
N PHE A 335 7.33 -4.84 -7.51
CA PHE A 335 7.36 -5.48 -8.81
C PHE A 335 6.69 -6.86 -8.76
N LEU A 336 6.93 -7.67 -7.73
CA LEU A 336 6.40 -9.04 -7.64
C LEU A 336 4.90 -9.07 -7.31
N ALA A 337 4.46 -8.23 -6.37
CA ALA A 337 3.11 -8.18 -5.84
C ALA A 337 2.23 -7.11 -6.51
N VAL A 338 2.49 -6.79 -7.79
CA VAL A 338 1.58 -5.92 -8.55
C VAL A 338 0.20 -6.55 -8.59
N HIS A 339 -0.82 -5.73 -8.35
CA HIS A 339 -2.23 -6.07 -8.34
C HIS A 339 -2.56 -7.04 -9.49
N THR A 340 -2.56 -8.32 -9.17
CA THR A 340 -3.32 -9.27 -9.94
C THR A 340 -4.65 -9.26 -9.24
N ASP A 341 -5.46 -8.25 -9.54
CA ASP A 341 -6.77 -8.09 -8.94
C ASP A 341 -7.58 -9.36 -9.21
N ARG A 342 -7.58 -10.27 -8.23
CA ARG A 342 -8.31 -11.53 -8.29
C ARG A 342 -9.80 -11.27 -8.08
N ASN A 343 -10.19 -10.05 -7.70
CA ASN A 343 -11.56 -9.68 -7.48
C ASN A 343 -12.25 -9.51 -8.83
N ARG A 344 -13.00 -10.54 -9.20
CA ARG A 344 -13.69 -10.63 -10.48
C ARG A 344 -14.93 -9.77 -10.53
N PHE A 345 -15.42 -9.28 -9.38
CA PHE A 345 -16.57 -8.40 -9.31
C PHE A 345 -16.14 -7.04 -8.76
N ARG A 346 -16.30 -6.00 -9.58
CA ARG A 346 -15.86 -4.64 -9.28
C ARG A 346 -17.06 -3.71 -9.21
N LEU A 347 -17.05 -2.80 -8.25
CA LEU A 347 -18.07 -1.76 -8.08
C LEU A 347 -17.44 -0.40 -8.34
N LYS A 348 -18.25 0.52 -8.85
CA LYS A 348 -17.90 1.92 -9.03
C LYS A 348 -19.08 2.79 -8.61
N ALA A 349 -18.86 3.63 -7.62
CA ALA A 349 -19.80 4.62 -7.11
C ALA A 349 -19.00 5.84 -6.64
N ASP A 350 -19.65 7.00 -6.57
CA ASP A 350 -19.06 8.16 -5.88
C ASP A 350 -19.20 7.99 -4.35
N ASP A 351 -18.38 8.70 -3.59
CA ASP A 351 -18.34 8.58 -2.11
C ASP A 351 -19.27 9.58 -1.41
N LEU A 352 -19.66 10.65 -2.11
CA LEU A 352 -20.47 11.75 -1.60
C LEU A 352 -21.52 12.14 -2.62
N PHE A 353 -22.77 12.20 -2.17
CA PHE A 353 -23.91 12.55 -2.99
C PHE A 353 -24.68 13.68 -2.33
N SER A 354 -25.23 14.58 -3.14
CA SER A 354 -26.24 15.53 -2.67
C SER A 354 -27.57 14.80 -2.50
N GLU A 355 -28.41 15.25 -1.56
CA GLU A 355 -29.75 14.67 -1.33
C GLU A 355 -30.61 14.65 -2.60
N ASP A 356 -30.41 15.63 -3.48
CA ASP A 356 -31.16 15.78 -4.73
C ASP A 356 -30.59 14.97 -5.91
N GLU A 357 -29.47 14.26 -5.73
CA GLU A 357 -28.78 13.53 -6.80
C GLU A 357 -29.06 12.01 -6.71
N PRO A 358 -29.43 11.33 -7.82
CA PRO A 358 -29.53 9.88 -7.82
C PRO A 358 -28.15 9.23 -7.63
N VAL A 359 -28.07 8.28 -6.70
CA VAL A 359 -26.86 7.48 -6.47
C VAL A 359 -26.72 6.47 -7.59
N ARG A 360 -25.70 6.64 -8.43
CA ARG A 360 -25.40 5.72 -9.53
C ARG A 360 -24.28 4.78 -9.14
N ILE A 361 -24.55 3.48 -9.25
CA ILE A 361 -23.59 2.42 -8.95
C ILE A 361 -23.45 1.57 -10.20
N GLU A 362 -22.23 1.45 -10.70
CA GLU A 362 -21.88 0.56 -11.80
C GLU A 362 -21.10 -0.63 -11.26
N ALA A 363 -21.29 -1.81 -11.86
CA ALA A 363 -20.51 -2.98 -11.49
C ALA A 363 -20.09 -3.78 -12.73
N GLU A 364 -18.95 -4.47 -12.63
CA GLU A 364 -18.39 -5.30 -13.70
C GLU A 364 -18.01 -6.67 -13.14
N LEU A 365 -18.39 -7.74 -13.82
CA LEU A 365 -18.02 -9.10 -13.47
C LEU A 365 -17.14 -9.70 -14.58
N TYR A 366 -16.05 -10.35 -14.20
CA TYR A 366 -15.08 -10.96 -15.11
C TYR A 366 -15.06 -12.48 -14.93
N ASN A 367 -15.04 -13.23 -16.04
CA ASN A 367 -14.91 -14.69 -15.99
C ASN A 367 -13.46 -15.13 -15.71
N ALA A 368 -13.21 -16.44 -15.66
CA ALA A 368 -11.86 -16.98 -15.40
C ALA A 368 -10.82 -16.62 -16.48
N SER A 369 -11.27 -16.20 -17.66
CA SER A 369 -10.44 -15.70 -18.76
C SER A 369 -10.33 -14.17 -18.78
N TYR A 370 -10.83 -13.47 -17.77
CA TYR A 370 -10.90 -12.00 -17.69
C TYR A 370 -11.74 -11.33 -18.79
N GLU A 371 -12.74 -12.04 -19.33
CA GLU A 371 -13.75 -11.43 -20.19
C GLU A 371 -14.92 -10.94 -19.32
N ALA A 372 -15.38 -9.72 -19.58
CA ALA A 372 -16.53 -9.15 -18.90
C ALA A 372 -17.80 -9.94 -19.23
N VAL A 373 -18.54 -10.34 -18.20
CA VAL A 373 -19.77 -11.14 -18.27
C VAL A 373 -20.83 -10.50 -17.39
N ASN A 374 -22.10 -10.61 -17.77
CA ASN A 374 -23.22 -10.07 -16.99
C ASN A 374 -24.43 -11.02 -16.92
N GLY A 375 -24.17 -12.33 -17.07
CA GLY A 375 -25.19 -13.37 -17.02
C GLY A 375 -25.71 -13.69 -15.61
N PRO A 376 -24.85 -13.80 -14.59
CA PRO A 376 -25.28 -13.99 -13.20
C PRO A 376 -26.07 -12.80 -12.64
N GLU A 377 -26.94 -13.03 -11.66
CA GLU A 377 -27.67 -11.96 -10.97
C GLU A 377 -26.77 -11.28 -9.94
N ALA A 378 -26.62 -9.97 -10.03
CA ALA A 378 -25.85 -9.19 -9.07
C ALA A 378 -26.78 -8.43 -8.12
N THR A 379 -26.50 -8.47 -6.82
CA THR A 379 -27.28 -7.81 -5.76
C THR A 379 -26.43 -6.83 -4.97
N LEU A 380 -27.06 -5.79 -4.43
CA LEU A 380 -26.47 -4.83 -3.51
C LEU A 380 -27.33 -4.76 -2.25
N LEU A 381 -26.75 -5.05 -1.10
CA LEU A 381 -27.35 -4.80 0.19
C LEU A 381 -26.80 -3.48 0.75
N VAL A 382 -27.65 -2.47 0.87
CA VAL A 382 -27.32 -1.17 1.47
C VAL A 382 -27.85 -1.15 2.90
N LYS A 383 -27.04 -0.68 3.83
CA LYS A 383 -27.40 -0.54 5.25
C LYS A 383 -27.21 0.90 5.70
N ASP A 384 -28.21 1.48 6.33
CA ASP A 384 -28.15 2.84 6.89
C ASP A 384 -27.51 2.88 8.29
N GLU A 385 -27.36 4.08 8.86
CA GLU A 385 -26.79 4.27 10.22
C GLU A 385 -27.62 3.61 11.34
N GLN A 386 -28.92 3.41 11.12
CA GLN A 386 -29.84 2.79 12.08
C GLN A 386 -29.84 1.26 11.96
N GLY A 387 -29.22 0.73 10.91
CA GLY A 387 -29.10 -0.68 10.62
C GLY A 387 -30.25 -1.25 9.80
N GLU A 388 -31.12 -0.41 9.24
CA GLU A 388 -32.13 -0.84 8.28
C GLU A 388 -31.45 -1.24 6.97
N GLU A 389 -31.89 -2.36 6.40
CA GLU A 389 -31.27 -2.98 5.23
C GLU A 389 -32.18 -2.84 4.01
N LEU A 390 -31.64 -2.25 2.95
CA LEU A 390 -32.28 -2.00 1.66
C LEU A 390 -31.58 -2.87 0.60
N ALA A 391 -32.29 -3.86 0.08
CA ALA A 391 -31.77 -4.75 -0.95
C ALA A 391 -32.14 -4.24 -2.35
N TYR A 392 -31.14 -4.16 -3.23
CA TYR A 392 -31.27 -3.77 -4.62
C TYR A 392 -30.72 -4.87 -5.53
N VAL A 393 -31.29 -4.97 -6.72
CA VAL A 393 -30.82 -5.86 -7.78
C VAL A 393 -30.27 -5.00 -8.91
N PHE A 394 -29.06 -5.29 -9.36
CA PHE A 394 -28.49 -4.57 -10.48
C PHE A 394 -29.18 -4.95 -11.78
N THR A 395 -29.29 -3.99 -12.69
CA THR A 395 -29.76 -4.24 -14.06
C THR A 395 -28.55 -4.47 -14.98
N PRO A 396 -28.50 -5.54 -15.78
CA PRO A 396 -27.46 -5.71 -16.79
C PRO A 396 -27.44 -4.53 -17.78
N SER A 397 -26.25 -3.96 -18.01
CA SER A 397 -26.05 -2.82 -18.90
C SER A 397 -24.72 -2.95 -19.63
N GLY A 398 -24.75 -3.12 -20.96
CA GLY A 398 -23.55 -3.37 -21.76
C GLY A 398 -22.88 -4.70 -21.39
N ASN A 399 -21.62 -4.64 -20.98
CA ASN A 399 -20.86 -5.80 -20.48
C ASN A 399 -20.78 -5.85 -18.95
N GLY A 400 -21.58 -5.05 -18.25
CA GLY A 400 -21.61 -4.99 -16.78
C GLY A 400 -23.03 -4.82 -16.25
N TYR A 401 -23.13 -4.10 -15.14
CA TYR A 401 -24.32 -3.92 -14.31
C TYR A 401 -24.47 -2.44 -13.94
N ARG A 402 -25.70 -1.96 -13.82
CA ARG A 402 -26.01 -0.61 -13.35
C ARG A 402 -27.17 -0.64 -12.35
N LEU A 403 -27.05 0.18 -11.32
CA LEU A 403 -28.08 0.44 -10.33
C LEU A 403 -28.19 1.95 -10.11
N GLU A 404 -29.41 2.46 -10.09
CA GLU A 404 -29.69 3.83 -9.66
C GLU A 404 -30.59 3.78 -8.42
N VAL A 405 -30.13 4.38 -7.33
CA VAL A 405 -30.88 4.49 -6.08
C VAL A 405 -31.30 5.94 -5.86
N GLN A 406 -32.57 6.15 -5.50
CA GLN A 406 -33.14 7.47 -5.25
C GLN A 406 -33.83 7.49 -3.88
N GLY A 407 -33.94 8.69 -3.29
CA GLY A 407 -34.68 8.90 -2.04
C GLY A 407 -33.99 8.36 -0.79
N LEU A 408 -32.65 8.28 -0.81
CA LEU A 408 -31.88 8.03 0.41
C LEU A 408 -31.91 9.29 1.27
N ALA A 409 -32.28 9.14 2.53
CA ALA A 409 -32.23 10.24 3.49
C ALA A 409 -30.77 10.66 3.73
N PRO A 410 -30.50 11.91 4.16
CA PRO A 410 -29.15 12.31 4.53
C PRO A 410 -28.57 11.42 5.64
N GLY A 411 -27.45 10.75 5.38
CA GLY A 411 -26.81 9.85 6.32
C GLY A 411 -25.69 9.01 5.70
N ARG A 412 -24.98 8.25 6.55
CA ARG A 412 -23.99 7.27 6.09
C ARG A 412 -24.68 5.96 5.69
N TYR A 413 -24.25 5.42 4.57
CA TYR A 413 -24.66 4.11 4.09
C TYR A 413 -23.45 3.21 3.88
N THR A 414 -23.61 1.92 4.16
CA THR A 414 -22.62 0.88 3.82
C THR A 414 -23.24 -0.11 2.85
N GLY A 415 -22.57 -0.39 1.74
CA GLY A 415 -23.04 -1.35 0.74
C GLY A 415 -22.18 -2.61 0.70
N SER A 416 -22.81 -3.78 0.53
CA SER A 416 -22.14 -5.03 0.18
C SER A 416 -22.80 -5.59 -1.07
N ALA A 417 -22.01 -5.86 -2.12
CA ALA A 417 -22.51 -6.42 -3.35
C ALA A 417 -22.01 -7.84 -3.58
N SER A 418 -22.85 -8.67 -4.17
CA SER A 418 -22.57 -10.09 -4.44
C SER A 418 -23.16 -10.53 -5.77
N VAL A 419 -22.59 -11.60 -6.33
CA VAL A 419 -22.98 -12.24 -7.59
C VAL A 419 -23.12 -13.74 -7.40
#